data_AF-A0A7S2YRC1-F1
#
_entry.id   AF-A0A7S2YRC1-F1
#
_cell.length_a   1.000
_cell.length_b   1.000
_cell.length_c   1.000
_cell.angle_alpha   90.00
_cell.angle_beta   90.00
_cell.angle_gamma   90.00
#
_symmetry.space_group_name_H-M   'P 1'
#
loop_
_entity.id
_entity.type
_entity.pdbx_description
1 polymer ?
#
loop_
_entity_poly.entity_id
_entity_poly.type
_entity_poly.pdbx_seq_one_letter_code
_entity_poly.pdbx_strand_id
1 'polypeptide(L)'
;QRLRASRLLIRDLNALFKDLALSNKFTPELVELAATIKDSPHRREKYRRVIGHLINRLVKTSREYEAELSKLQPWSGSPVNDDSFLRDGWQNVDPIYDVEELMRPLMVVYDSLVQTGFDLVANGSLVDIIRRLAVFGMSLVKLDIREESTRHTMALDAITRYLGIGSYKEWTEEARLSWLTSELSNKRPLLRFDKIENYSEFDRDVITTLKTFEMASQIRPADLGAYVISQAQTASDVLAVMLLQKQFGMTSLNNNMMRVVPLFETLDDLVNAPGVLHTLFSVPLYVGAVKGKQEVMVGYSDSAKDAGRLAACWAQYNSQELMSQCASLHGIELTFFHGKGGTVGRGGNPSVYRAIMSHPPGTINGRFRVTEQGEMIAQNFGAKSIAQRTLDTYTSAVCREAFTKHVEPSAAWRNQMSKISETSCADYRHLVREEPRFVPYFRQATPELELGSLNIGSRPAKRKPKGGIES
;
A
#
# COMPACT_ATOMS: atom_id res chain seq x y z
N GLN A 1 -10.80 3.78 -10.09
CA GLN A 1 -10.47 4.58 -8.88
C GLN A 1 -10.55 6.08 -9.16
N ARG A 2 -9.73 6.61 -10.07
CA ARG A 2 -9.68 8.06 -10.36
C ARG A 2 -11.00 8.68 -10.84
N LEU A 3 -11.74 8.00 -11.71
CA LEU A 3 -13.09 8.42 -12.08
C LEU A 3 -14.02 8.62 -10.87
N ARG A 4 -13.90 7.78 -9.85
CA ARG A 4 -14.71 7.93 -8.62
C ARG A 4 -14.21 9.10 -7.78
N ALA A 5 -12.89 9.29 -7.69
CA ALA A 5 -12.28 10.41 -6.98
C ALA A 5 -12.74 11.75 -7.59
N SER A 6 -12.65 11.89 -8.92
CA SER A 6 -13.02 13.11 -9.63
C SER A 6 -14.49 13.45 -9.42
N ARG A 7 -15.41 12.47 -9.52
CA ARG A 7 -16.84 12.69 -9.26
C ARG A 7 -17.13 13.14 -7.82
N LEU A 8 -16.47 12.55 -6.82
CA LEU A 8 -16.63 12.96 -5.43
C LEU A 8 -16.11 14.40 -5.20
N LEU A 9 -14.97 14.75 -5.79
CA LEU A 9 -14.40 16.09 -5.72
C LEU A 9 -15.27 17.13 -6.44
N ILE A 10 -15.82 16.80 -7.61
CA ILE A 10 -16.75 17.67 -8.34
C ILE A 10 -17.98 17.98 -7.47
N ARG A 11 -18.56 16.96 -6.83
CA ARG A 11 -19.71 17.16 -5.93
C ARG A 11 -19.36 18.14 -4.80
N ASP A 12 -18.23 17.93 -4.14
CA ASP A 12 -17.81 18.76 -3.02
C ASP A 12 -17.49 20.20 -3.47
N LEU A 13 -16.81 20.38 -4.61
CA LEU A 13 -16.52 21.69 -5.18
C LEU A 13 -17.78 22.42 -5.67
N ASN A 14 -18.79 21.71 -6.18
CA ASN A 14 -20.07 22.31 -6.54
C ASN A 14 -20.81 22.87 -5.33
N ALA A 15 -20.73 22.20 -4.17
CA ALA A 15 -21.25 22.74 -2.92
C ALA A 15 -20.48 24.01 -2.51
N LEU A 16 -19.14 23.93 -2.48
CA LEU A 16 -18.28 25.08 -2.16
C LEU A 16 -18.51 26.27 -3.11
N PHE A 17 -18.69 26.00 -4.40
CA PHE A 17 -18.96 27.03 -5.41
C PHE A 17 -20.22 27.84 -5.06
N LYS A 18 -21.28 27.18 -4.58
CA LYS A 18 -22.52 27.85 -4.17
C LYS A 18 -22.30 28.75 -2.96
N ASP A 19 -21.46 28.35 -2.03
CA ASP A 19 -21.22 29.09 -0.78
C ASP A 19 -20.29 30.31 -0.98
N LEU A 20 -19.37 30.29 -1.95
CA LEU A 20 -18.34 31.33 -2.14
C LEU A 20 -18.77 32.53 -3.02
N ALA A 21 -19.90 33.17 -2.70
CA ALA A 21 -20.42 34.33 -3.44
C ALA A 21 -19.70 35.68 -3.16
N LEU A 22 -18.56 35.66 -2.45
CA LEU A 22 -17.84 36.86 -2.04
C LEU A 22 -17.26 37.61 -3.26
N SER A 23 -17.53 38.93 -3.33
CA SER A 23 -17.22 39.75 -4.50
C SER A 23 -16.39 41.01 -4.20
N ASN A 24 -15.95 41.23 -2.96
CA ASN A 24 -15.45 42.54 -2.50
C ASN A 24 -13.99 42.56 -1.99
N LYS A 25 -13.49 41.51 -1.32
CA LYS A 25 -12.12 41.47 -0.79
C LYS A 25 -11.38 40.24 -1.28
N PHE A 26 -10.15 40.43 -1.76
CA PHE A 26 -9.29 39.39 -2.30
C PHE A 26 -7.83 39.75 -2.05
N THR A 27 -6.95 38.77 -1.90
CA THR A 27 -5.50 39.00 -1.90
C THR A 27 -4.99 39.20 -3.33
N PRO A 28 -3.82 39.85 -3.53
CA PRO A 28 -3.22 40.00 -4.86
C PRO A 28 -3.03 38.67 -5.60
N GLU A 29 -2.58 37.63 -4.88
CA GLU A 29 -2.35 36.30 -5.44
C GLU A 29 -3.62 35.65 -5.99
N LEU A 30 -4.75 35.77 -5.29
CA LEU A 30 -6.03 35.29 -5.79
C LEU A 30 -6.50 36.09 -7.02
N VAL A 31 -6.23 37.40 -7.06
CA VAL A 31 -6.56 38.24 -8.22
C VAL A 31 -5.77 37.78 -9.44
N GLU A 32 -4.48 37.52 -9.27
CA GLU A 32 -3.60 37.02 -10.32
C GLU A 32 -4.05 35.63 -10.81
N LEU A 33 -4.27 34.69 -9.89
CA LEU A 33 -4.76 33.35 -10.23
C LEU A 33 -6.09 33.42 -11.00
N ALA A 34 -7.04 34.23 -10.53
CA ALA A 34 -8.31 34.40 -11.21
C ALA A 34 -8.16 35.04 -12.61
N ALA A 35 -7.20 35.94 -12.79
CA ALA A 35 -6.94 36.57 -14.09
C ALA A 35 -6.44 35.58 -15.15
N THR A 36 -5.75 34.49 -14.75
CA THR A 36 -5.29 33.44 -15.68
C THR A 36 -6.45 32.66 -16.33
N ILE A 37 -7.60 32.61 -15.67
CA ILE A 37 -8.76 31.81 -16.10
C ILE A 37 -9.59 32.61 -17.11
N LYS A 38 -9.38 32.42 -18.40
CA LYS A 38 -10.14 33.09 -19.47
C LYS A 38 -11.59 32.57 -19.54
N ASP A 39 -12.47 33.37 -20.14
CA ASP A 39 -13.85 32.97 -20.49
C ASP A 39 -14.76 32.53 -19.32
N SER A 40 -14.52 33.04 -18.12
CA SER A 40 -15.41 32.83 -16.98
C SER A 40 -16.53 33.89 -16.93
N PRO A 41 -17.80 33.50 -16.69
CA PRO A 41 -18.88 34.47 -16.47
C PRO A 41 -18.71 35.25 -15.15
N HIS A 42 -17.92 34.73 -14.20
CA HIS A 42 -17.72 35.32 -12.87
C HIS A 42 -16.65 36.42 -12.89
N ARG A 43 -17.01 37.62 -13.35
CA ARG A 43 -16.08 38.76 -13.39
C ARG A 43 -15.74 39.33 -12.02
N ARG A 44 -16.74 39.45 -11.13
CA ARG A 44 -16.58 40.03 -9.78
C ARG A 44 -16.30 38.99 -8.68
N GLU A 45 -16.85 37.78 -8.82
CA GLU A 45 -16.74 36.70 -7.83
C GLU A 45 -15.50 35.84 -8.11
N LYS A 46 -14.31 36.32 -7.67
CA LYS A 46 -13.04 35.68 -8.04
C LYS A 46 -12.88 34.26 -7.47
N TYR A 47 -13.40 34.00 -6.27
CA TYR A 47 -13.42 32.65 -5.69
C TYR A 47 -14.21 31.67 -6.58
N ARG A 48 -15.43 32.04 -6.96
CA ARG A 48 -16.27 31.25 -7.89
C ARG A 48 -15.61 31.07 -9.25
N ARG A 49 -14.90 32.08 -9.77
CA ARG A 49 -14.13 31.95 -11.00
C ARG A 49 -13.09 30.83 -10.92
N VAL A 50 -12.30 30.79 -9.83
CA VAL A 50 -11.31 29.74 -9.58
C VAL A 50 -11.96 28.37 -9.39
N ILE A 51 -12.91 28.24 -8.46
CA ILE A 51 -13.57 26.97 -8.17
C ILE A 51 -14.32 26.43 -9.39
N GLY A 52 -14.99 27.31 -10.14
CA GLY A 52 -15.70 26.94 -11.36
C GLY A 52 -14.77 26.38 -12.45
N HIS A 53 -13.56 26.92 -12.57
CA HIS A 53 -12.55 26.40 -13.48
C HIS A 53 -12.06 25.01 -13.04
N LEU A 54 -11.77 24.81 -11.74
CA LEU A 54 -11.36 23.50 -11.21
C LEU A 54 -12.45 22.43 -11.46
N ILE A 55 -13.73 22.78 -11.30
CA ILE A 55 -14.85 21.89 -11.62
C ILE A 55 -14.81 21.49 -13.09
N ASN A 56 -14.72 22.44 -14.01
CA ASN A 56 -14.66 22.17 -15.45
C ASN A 56 -13.49 21.24 -15.81
N ARG A 57 -12.32 21.45 -15.21
CA ARG A 57 -11.15 20.61 -15.43
C ARG A 57 -11.36 19.18 -14.91
N LEU A 58 -11.97 19.01 -13.73
CA LEU A 58 -12.30 17.68 -13.20
C LEU A 58 -13.39 16.97 -14.00
N VAL A 59 -14.35 17.70 -14.58
CA VAL A 59 -15.34 17.14 -15.50
C VAL A 59 -14.63 16.55 -16.72
N LYS A 60 -13.69 17.30 -17.33
CA LYS A 60 -12.86 16.78 -18.42
C LYS A 60 -12.07 15.53 -18.03
N THR A 61 -11.38 15.56 -16.88
CA THR A 61 -10.69 14.37 -16.32
C THR A 61 -11.62 13.17 -16.19
N SER A 62 -12.84 13.37 -15.70
CA SER A 62 -13.82 12.29 -15.52
C SER A 62 -14.25 11.68 -16.85
N ARG A 63 -14.52 12.52 -17.85
CA ARG A 63 -14.93 12.08 -19.20
C ARG A 63 -13.82 11.30 -19.91
N GLU A 64 -12.57 11.73 -19.76
CA GLU A 64 -11.43 11.00 -20.30
C GLU A 64 -11.30 9.60 -19.67
N TYR A 65 -11.40 9.49 -18.34
CA TYR A 65 -11.37 8.17 -17.67
C TYR A 65 -12.58 7.30 -18.01
N GLU A 66 -13.78 7.87 -18.21
CA GLU A 66 -14.94 7.12 -18.72
C GLU A 66 -14.67 6.55 -20.10
N ALA A 67 -14.08 7.36 -21.00
CA ALA A 67 -13.74 6.93 -22.36
C ALA A 67 -12.66 5.84 -22.35
N GLU A 68 -11.63 5.94 -21.49
CA GLU A 68 -10.61 4.90 -21.32
C GLU A 68 -11.21 3.59 -20.79
N LEU A 69 -12.03 3.66 -19.74
CA LEU A 69 -12.67 2.47 -19.17
C LEU A 69 -13.60 1.78 -20.17
N SER A 70 -14.29 2.54 -21.01
CA SER A 70 -15.17 2.01 -22.06
C SER A 70 -14.41 1.24 -23.15
N LYS A 71 -13.10 1.50 -23.32
CA LYS A 71 -12.23 0.72 -24.23
C LYS A 71 -11.80 -0.63 -23.63
N LEU A 72 -11.73 -0.72 -22.30
CA LEU A 72 -11.20 -1.89 -21.58
C LEU A 72 -12.27 -2.96 -21.31
N GLN A 73 -13.54 -2.56 -21.15
CA GLN A 73 -14.69 -3.47 -21.05
C GLN A 73 -15.94 -2.79 -21.63
N PRO A 74 -16.92 -3.54 -22.17
CA PRO A 74 -18.30 -3.05 -22.24
C PRO A 74 -18.78 -2.91 -20.78
N TRP A 75 -18.56 -1.73 -20.21
CA TRP A 75 -18.90 -1.40 -18.83
C TRP A 75 -20.41 -1.63 -18.62
N SER A 76 -20.77 -2.59 -17.76
CA SER A 76 -22.16 -2.90 -17.39
C SER A 76 -22.73 -1.96 -16.31
N GLY A 77 -21.92 -1.02 -15.82
CA GLY A 77 -22.45 0.09 -15.04
C GLY A 77 -23.25 0.98 -15.96
N SER A 78 -24.42 1.44 -15.51
CA SER A 78 -25.19 2.44 -16.26
C SER A 78 -24.22 3.56 -16.68
N PRO A 79 -24.17 3.97 -17.97
CA PRO A 79 -23.53 5.22 -18.33
C PRO A 79 -24.15 6.26 -17.41
N VAL A 80 -23.34 6.78 -16.50
CA VAL A 80 -23.79 7.81 -15.59
C VAL A 80 -23.78 9.07 -16.43
N ASN A 81 -24.81 9.23 -17.27
CA ASN A 81 -25.27 10.51 -17.78
C ASN A 81 -25.84 11.29 -16.59
N ASP A 82 -24.97 11.57 -15.61
CA ASP A 82 -25.29 12.52 -14.57
C ASP A 82 -24.89 13.89 -15.10
N ASP A 83 -25.76 14.40 -15.98
CA ASP A 83 -25.64 15.74 -16.54
C ASP A 83 -25.71 16.82 -15.45
N SER A 84 -26.01 16.47 -14.20
CA SER A 84 -25.96 17.39 -13.05
C SER A 84 -24.56 17.95 -12.78
N PHE A 85 -23.51 17.30 -13.33
CA PHE A 85 -22.13 17.78 -13.25
C PHE A 85 -21.68 18.58 -14.46
N LEU A 86 -22.49 18.67 -15.53
CA LEU A 86 -22.13 19.40 -16.72
C LEU A 86 -22.21 20.91 -16.48
N ARG A 87 -21.10 21.58 -16.79
CA ARG A 87 -20.99 23.04 -16.84
C ARG A 87 -20.50 23.45 -18.22
N ASP A 88 -21.08 24.52 -18.76
CA ASP A 88 -20.60 25.07 -20.04
C ASP A 88 -19.10 25.38 -19.98
N GLY A 89 -18.39 25.04 -21.06
CA GLY A 89 -16.97 25.32 -21.23
C GLY A 89 -16.01 24.25 -20.68
N TRP A 90 -16.49 23.11 -20.18
CA TRP A 90 -15.61 22.02 -19.73
C TRP A 90 -14.77 21.41 -20.86
N GLN A 91 -15.23 21.48 -22.11
CA GLN A 91 -14.48 21.00 -23.28
C GLN A 91 -13.24 21.85 -23.57
N ASN A 92 -13.23 23.11 -23.13
CA ASN A 92 -12.24 24.13 -23.49
C ASN A 92 -11.13 24.30 -22.43
N VAL A 93 -11.06 23.42 -21.44
CA VAL A 93 -10.03 23.45 -20.39
C VAL A 93 -9.17 22.19 -20.44
N ASP A 94 -8.01 22.18 -19.78
CA ASP A 94 -7.18 20.97 -19.68
C ASP A 94 -7.59 20.07 -18.52
N PRO A 95 -7.47 18.73 -18.65
CA PRO A 95 -7.74 17.83 -17.55
C PRO A 95 -6.76 18.06 -16.40
N ILE A 96 -7.13 17.55 -15.22
CA ILE A 96 -6.27 17.48 -14.03
C ILE A 96 -5.80 16.04 -13.85
N TYR A 97 -4.50 15.86 -13.66
CA TYR A 97 -3.85 14.56 -13.48
C TYR A 97 -2.96 14.50 -12.23
N ASP A 98 -2.41 15.63 -11.81
CA ASP A 98 -1.68 15.78 -10.57
C ASP A 98 -2.54 16.45 -9.48
N VAL A 99 -2.41 15.98 -8.24
CA VAL A 99 -3.13 16.49 -7.08
C VAL A 99 -2.79 17.95 -6.80
N GLU A 100 -1.56 18.38 -7.13
CA GLU A 100 -1.07 19.75 -6.96
C GLU A 100 -1.84 20.77 -7.80
N GLU A 101 -2.42 20.34 -8.93
CA GLU A 101 -3.24 21.19 -9.79
C GLU A 101 -4.58 21.56 -9.15
N LEU A 102 -5.01 20.82 -8.12
CA LEU A 102 -6.13 21.16 -7.25
C LEU A 102 -5.65 21.81 -5.94
N MET A 103 -4.62 21.24 -5.31
CA MET A 103 -4.16 21.67 -4.00
C MET A 103 -3.70 23.14 -4.01
N ARG A 104 -2.87 23.53 -4.98
CA ARG A 104 -2.31 24.90 -5.01
C ARG A 104 -3.40 25.96 -5.17
N PRO A 105 -4.32 25.88 -6.16
CA PRO A 105 -5.41 26.85 -6.27
C PRO A 105 -6.33 26.90 -5.04
N LEU A 106 -6.60 25.74 -4.41
CA LEU A 106 -7.42 25.69 -3.20
C LEU A 106 -6.74 26.34 -2.00
N MET A 107 -5.42 26.19 -1.87
CA MET A 107 -4.63 26.89 -0.85
C MET A 107 -4.62 28.40 -1.06
N VAL A 108 -4.48 28.89 -2.31
CA VAL A 108 -4.60 30.33 -2.62
C VAL A 108 -5.97 30.87 -2.24
N VAL A 109 -7.04 30.11 -2.49
CA VAL A 109 -8.40 30.47 -2.07
C VAL A 109 -8.50 30.52 -0.54
N TYR A 110 -7.93 29.54 0.16
CA TYR A 110 -7.92 29.47 1.63
C TYR A 110 -7.17 30.67 2.24
N ASP A 111 -5.93 30.91 1.80
CA ASP A 111 -5.08 31.99 2.30
C ASP A 111 -5.73 33.34 2.04
N SER A 112 -6.36 33.52 0.88
CA SER A 112 -7.07 34.74 0.58
C SER A 112 -8.27 34.99 1.50
N LEU A 113 -9.06 33.95 1.82
CA LEU A 113 -10.19 34.08 2.73
C LEU A 113 -9.72 34.44 4.14
N VAL A 114 -8.68 33.77 4.64
CA VAL A 114 -8.11 34.06 5.97
C VAL A 114 -7.58 35.49 6.04
N GLN A 115 -6.77 35.91 5.08
CA GLN A 115 -6.16 37.26 5.07
C GLN A 115 -7.17 38.39 4.89
N THR A 116 -8.34 38.12 4.33
CA THR A 116 -9.39 39.13 4.11
C THR A 116 -10.47 39.16 5.19
N GLY A 117 -10.31 38.36 6.25
CA GLY A 117 -11.21 38.31 7.41
C GLY A 117 -12.41 37.38 7.26
N PHE A 118 -12.31 36.35 6.41
CA PHE A 118 -13.32 35.31 6.21
C PHE A 118 -12.83 33.93 6.70
N ASP A 119 -12.16 33.89 7.85
CA ASP A 119 -11.61 32.68 8.46
C ASP A 119 -12.68 31.61 8.75
N LEU A 120 -13.88 32.00 9.17
CA LEU A 120 -15.01 31.07 9.38
C LEU A 120 -15.43 30.36 8.09
N VAL A 121 -15.38 31.06 6.94
CA VAL A 121 -15.70 30.47 5.64
C VAL A 121 -14.56 29.57 5.17
N ALA A 122 -13.31 30.02 5.37
CA ALA A 122 -12.12 29.24 5.04
C ALA A 122 -12.09 27.90 5.78
N ASN A 123 -12.41 27.91 7.08
CA ASN A 123 -12.40 26.73 7.96
C ASN A 123 -13.67 25.86 7.88
N GLY A 124 -14.58 26.14 6.94
CA GLY A 124 -15.73 25.31 6.65
C GLY A 124 -15.44 24.24 5.58
N SER A 125 -16.30 24.17 4.56
CA SER A 125 -16.23 23.19 3.47
C SER A 125 -14.91 23.19 2.69
N LEU A 126 -14.21 24.33 2.63
CA LEU A 126 -12.95 24.44 1.91
C LEU A 126 -11.82 23.63 2.59
N VAL A 127 -11.60 23.83 3.88
CA VAL A 127 -10.62 23.03 4.65
C VAL A 127 -10.96 21.55 4.62
N ASP A 128 -12.25 21.20 4.65
CA ASP A 128 -12.70 19.82 4.48
C ASP A 128 -12.27 19.22 3.14
N ILE A 129 -12.40 19.97 2.04
CA ILE A 129 -11.95 19.54 0.70
C ILE A 129 -10.42 19.43 0.65
N ILE A 130 -9.70 20.40 1.20
CA ILE A 130 -8.22 20.38 1.29
C ILE A 130 -7.75 19.13 2.05
N ARG A 131 -8.36 18.83 3.20
CA ARG A 131 -8.07 17.62 3.99
C ARG A 131 -8.40 16.34 3.22
N ARG A 132 -9.55 16.28 2.54
CA ARG A 132 -9.91 15.13 1.69
C ARG A 132 -8.89 14.93 0.57
N LEU A 133 -8.44 15.99 -0.06
CA LEU A 133 -7.43 15.93 -1.11
C LEU A 133 -6.08 15.45 -0.57
N ALA A 134 -5.67 15.90 0.62
CA ALA A 134 -4.44 15.43 1.28
C ALA A 134 -4.50 13.95 1.67
N VAL A 135 -5.66 13.45 2.11
CA VAL A 135 -5.85 12.06 2.55
C VAL A 135 -6.07 11.10 1.38
N PHE A 136 -6.95 11.45 0.45
CA PHE A 136 -7.43 10.55 -0.61
C PHE A 136 -6.80 10.82 -1.97
N GLY A 137 -6.19 12.00 -2.16
CA GLY A 137 -5.65 12.43 -3.44
C GLY A 137 -6.67 12.34 -4.56
N MET A 138 -6.20 11.96 -5.75
CA MET A 138 -7.04 11.76 -6.94
C MET A 138 -7.26 10.31 -7.32
N SER A 139 -6.80 9.37 -6.48
CA SER A 139 -6.99 7.92 -6.65
C SER A 139 -7.87 7.29 -5.57
N LEU A 140 -8.33 8.06 -4.58
CA LEU A 140 -9.02 7.61 -3.35
C LEU A 140 -8.15 6.75 -2.46
N VAL A 141 -7.61 5.66 -3.00
CA VAL A 141 -6.77 4.70 -2.32
C VAL A 141 -5.60 4.35 -3.24
N LYS A 142 -4.40 4.28 -2.67
CA LYS A 142 -3.24 3.76 -3.39
C LYS A 142 -3.34 2.24 -3.49
N LEU A 143 -2.89 1.69 -4.60
CA LEU A 143 -2.90 0.24 -4.84
C LEU A 143 -1.55 -0.37 -4.45
N ASP A 144 -1.55 -1.23 -3.44
CA ASP A 144 -0.42 -2.14 -3.22
C ASP A 144 -0.47 -3.30 -4.22
N ILE A 145 0.68 -3.69 -4.74
CA ILE A 145 0.85 -4.91 -5.52
C ILE A 145 1.47 -5.95 -4.60
N ARG A 146 0.96 -7.18 -4.63
CA ARG A 146 1.51 -8.28 -3.82
C ARG A 146 1.70 -9.51 -4.69
N GLU A 147 2.90 -10.08 -4.65
CA GLU A 147 3.25 -11.32 -5.33
C GLU A 147 4.22 -12.14 -4.46
N GLU A 148 4.34 -13.44 -4.66
CA GLU A 148 5.29 -14.28 -3.91
C GLU A 148 6.70 -14.30 -4.52
N SER A 149 7.72 -14.40 -3.65
CA SER A 149 9.17 -14.38 -3.99
C SER A 149 9.57 -15.40 -5.08
N THR A 150 8.95 -16.58 -5.06
CA THR A 150 9.20 -17.65 -6.03
C THR A 150 8.87 -17.23 -7.47
N ARG A 151 7.87 -16.36 -7.67
CA ARG A 151 7.51 -15.83 -9.00
C ARG A 151 8.58 -14.92 -9.56
N HIS A 152 9.19 -14.09 -8.70
CA HIS A 152 10.29 -13.22 -9.07
C HIS A 152 11.53 -14.05 -9.42
N THR A 153 11.82 -15.07 -8.60
CA THR A 153 12.88 -16.04 -8.88
C THR A 153 12.66 -16.68 -10.24
N MET A 154 11.48 -17.23 -10.52
CA MET A 154 11.16 -17.87 -11.82
C MET A 154 11.30 -16.90 -12.99
N ALA A 155 10.91 -15.63 -12.83
CA ALA A 155 11.02 -14.63 -13.89
C ALA A 155 12.48 -14.29 -14.21
N LEU A 156 13.32 -14.04 -13.20
CA LEU A 156 14.75 -13.77 -13.39
C LEU A 156 15.50 -15.00 -13.90
N ASP A 157 15.08 -16.18 -13.47
CA ASP A 157 15.61 -17.47 -13.90
C ASP A 157 15.30 -17.77 -15.37
N ALA A 158 14.09 -17.46 -15.84
CA ALA A 158 13.78 -17.51 -17.27
C ALA A 158 14.62 -16.52 -18.09
N ILE A 159 14.78 -15.28 -17.60
CA ILE A 159 15.59 -14.25 -18.27
C ILE A 159 17.07 -14.68 -18.33
N THR A 160 17.65 -15.15 -17.22
CA THR A 160 19.06 -15.55 -17.15
C THR A 160 19.37 -16.75 -18.06
N ARG A 161 18.46 -17.73 -18.15
CA ARG A 161 18.58 -18.83 -19.12
C ARG A 161 18.49 -18.37 -20.56
N TYR A 162 17.51 -17.52 -20.88
CA TYR A 162 17.34 -16.96 -22.22
C TYR A 162 18.59 -16.19 -22.68
N LEU A 163 19.22 -15.45 -21.77
CA LEU A 163 20.47 -14.73 -22.03
C LEU A 163 21.71 -15.64 -22.07
N GLY A 164 21.58 -16.93 -21.77
CA GLY A 164 22.70 -17.88 -21.74
C GLY A 164 23.70 -17.66 -20.59
N ILE A 165 23.31 -16.96 -19.52
CA ILE A 165 24.21 -16.63 -18.40
C ILE A 165 24.05 -17.56 -17.18
N GLY A 166 23.18 -18.57 -17.27
CA GLY A 166 22.96 -19.58 -16.24
C GLY A 166 21.52 -19.64 -15.73
N SER A 167 21.33 -20.28 -14.57
CA SER A 167 20.04 -20.53 -13.94
C SER A 167 20.01 -19.78 -12.60
N TYR A 168 19.39 -18.59 -12.55
CA TYR A 168 19.30 -17.77 -11.32
C TYR A 168 18.79 -18.57 -10.12
N LYS A 169 17.86 -19.50 -10.36
CA LYS A 169 17.29 -20.37 -9.33
C LYS A 169 18.33 -21.29 -8.69
N GLU A 170 19.35 -21.72 -9.41
CA GLU A 170 20.40 -22.64 -8.93
C GLU A 170 21.57 -21.92 -8.23
N TRP A 171 21.65 -20.59 -8.36
CA TRP A 171 22.70 -19.81 -7.72
C TRP A 171 22.54 -19.74 -6.21
N THR A 172 23.68 -19.67 -5.50
CA THR A 172 23.71 -19.39 -4.06
C THR A 172 23.25 -17.95 -3.78
N GLU A 173 22.88 -17.65 -2.54
CA GLU A 173 22.46 -16.30 -2.16
C GLU A 173 23.54 -15.25 -2.46
N GLU A 174 24.82 -15.57 -2.21
CA GLU A 174 25.94 -14.68 -2.48
C GLU A 174 26.08 -14.40 -3.99
N ALA A 175 25.93 -15.42 -4.83
CA ALA A 175 25.97 -15.28 -6.28
C ALA A 175 24.78 -14.46 -6.80
N ARG A 176 23.57 -14.68 -6.25
CA ARG A 176 22.38 -13.86 -6.57
C ARG A 176 22.60 -12.40 -6.18
N LEU A 177 23.07 -12.13 -4.96
CA LEU A 177 23.33 -10.77 -4.47
C LEU A 177 24.38 -10.05 -5.31
N SER A 178 25.47 -10.74 -5.66
CA SER A 178 26.52 -10.19 -6.51
C SER A 178 25.98 -9.81 -7.90
N TRP A 179 25.26 -10.72 -8.55
CA TRP A 179 24.67 -10.48 -9.86
C TRP A 179 23.61 -9.37 -9.84
N LEU A 180 22.69 -9.41 -8.88
CA LEU A 180 21.63 -8.40 -8.72
C LEU A 180 22.23 -7.01 -8.49
N THR A 181 23.24 -6.88 -7.63
CA THR A 181 23.88 -5.60 -7.34
C THR A 181 24.62 -5.05 -8.58
N SER A 182 25.27 -5.92 -9.34
CA SER A 182 25.91 -5.57 -10.61
C SER A 182 24.88 -5.07 -11.63
N GLU A 183 23.81 -5.83 -11.89
CA GLU A 183 22.79 -5.45 -12.86
C GLU A 183 21.95 -4.25 -12.41
N LEU A 184 21.72 -4.05 -11.11
CA LEU A 184 21.08 -2.84 -10.56
C LEU A 184 21.95 -1.58 -10.76
N SER A 185 23.28 -1.72 -10.74
CA SER A 185 24.21 -0.61 -11.00
C SER A 185 24.37 -0.31 -12.50
N ASN A 186 24.13 -1.31 -13.36
CA ASN A 186 24.36 -1.21 -14.80
C ASN A 186 23.32 -0.32 -15.51
N LYS A 187 23.74 0.59 -16.40
CA LYS A 187 22.79 1.47 -17.11
C LYS A 187 22.09 0.80 -18.30
N ARG A 188 22.59 -0.35 -18.77
CA ARG A 188 21.96 -1.08 -19.87
C ARG A 188 20.65 -1.74 -19.40
N PRO A 189 19.62 -1.86 -20.27
CA PRO A 189 18.48 -2.72 -20.00
C PRO A 189 18.92 -4.19 -19.86
N LEU A 190 18.30 -4.95 -18.95
CA LEU A 190 18.60 -6.38 -18.76
C LEU A 190 18.13 -7.19 -19.98
N LEU A 191 16.91 -6.92 -20.44
CA LEU A 191 16.33 -7.47 -21.67
C LEU A 191 15.59 -6.35 -22.41
N ARG A 192 15.48 -6.40 -23.74
CA ARG A 192 14.59 -5.50 -24.50
C ARG A 192 13.43 -6.32 -25.02
N PHE A 193 12.24 -6.11 -24.48
CA PHE A 193 11.02 -6.77 -24.92
C PHE A 193 10.39 -5.97 -26.06
N ASP A 194 10.14 -6.59 -27.20
CA ASP A 194 9.25 -6.01 -28.22
C ASP A 194 7.78 -6.20 -27.79
N LYS A 195 7.42 -7.44 -27.45
CA LYS A 195 6.20 -7.83 -26.72
C LYS A 195 6.53 -9.02 -25.85
N ILE A 196 6.16 -8.99 -24.58
CA ILE A 196 6.47 -10.05 -23.61
C ILE A 196 5.86 -11.40 -24.06
N GLU A 197 4.70 -11.35 -24.72
CA GLU A 197 3.99 -12.53 -25.22
C GLU A 197 4.69 -13.24 -26.37
N ASN A 198 5.66 -12.60 -27.03
CA ASN A 198 6.40 -13.22 -28.12
C ASN A 198 7.47 -14.21 -27.63
N TYR A 199 7.76 -14.23 -26.32
CA TYR A 199 8.77 -15.10 -25.73
C TYR A 199 8.13 -16.45 -25.38
N SER A 200 7.92 -17.29 -26.40
CA SER A 200 7.21 -18.59 -26.28
C SER A 200 7.88 -19.60 -25.35
N GLU A 201 9.16 -19.42 -25.06
CA GLU A 201 9.93 -20.23 -24.11
C GLU A 201 9.73 -19.82 -22.66
N PHE A 202 9.06 -18.68 -22.40
CA PHE A 202 8.62 -18.31 -21.06
C PHE A 202 7.27 -18.95 -20.74
N ASP A 203 7.19 -19.60 -19.58
CA ASP A 203 5.92 -20.07 -19.05
C ASP A 203 4.93 -18.89 -18.90
N ARG A 204 3.64 -19.17 -19.10
CA ARG A 204 2.52 -18.28 -18.79
C ARG A 204 2.69 -17.58 -17.44
N ASP A 205 3.20 -18.31 -16.47
CA ASP A 205 3.42 -17.81 -15.12
C ASP A 205 4.49 -16.71 -15.05
N VAL A 206 5.60 -16.90 -15.76
CA VAL A 206 6.66 -15.90 -15.93
C VAL A 206 6.12 -14.69 -16.70
N ILE A 207 5.41 -14.94 -17.81
CA ILE A 207 4.79 -13.88 -18.62
C ILE A 207 3.84 -13.02 -17.75
N THR A 208 3.04 -13.65 -16.89
CA THR A 208 2.11 -12.96 -15.98
C THR A 208 2.85 -12.09 -14.96
N THR A 209 3.94 -12.60 -14.38
CA THR A 209 4.79 -11.81 -13.47
C THR A 209 5.38 -10.60 -14.17
N LEU A 210 5.96 -10.77 -15.37
CA LEU A 210 6.56 -9.68 -16.13
C LEU A 210 5.52 -8.63 -16.55
N LYS A 211 4.34 -9.07 -17.00
CA LYS A 211 3.21 -8.18 -17.31
C LYS A 211 2.72 -7.39 -16.11
N THR A 212 2.82 -7.94 -14.90
CA THR A 212 2.49 -7.19 -13.68
C THR A 212 3.41 -5.98 -13.50
N PHE A 213 4.71 -6.12 -13.76
CA PHE A 213 5.65 -5.01 -13.70
C PHE A 213 5.49 -4.03 -14.87
N GLU A 214 5.20 -4.52 -16.08
CA GLU A 214 4.86 -3.66 -17.22
C GLU A 214 3.59 -2.83 -16.96
N MET A 215 2.55 -3.46 -16.43
CA MET A 215 1.32 -2.76 -16.04
C MET A 215 1.59 -1.73 -14.95
N ALA A 216 2.38 -2.09 -13.93
CA ALA A 216 2.74 -1.17 -12.85
C ALA A 216 3.53 0.05 -13.36
N SER A 217 4.40 -0.11 -14.36
CA SER A 217 5.18 1.00 -14.92
C SER A 217 4.35 1.99 -15.73
N GLN A 218 3.18 1.56 -16.22
CA GLN A 218 2.21 2.42 -16.93
C GLN A 218 1.27 3.17 -15.98
N ILE A 219 1.22 2.77 -14.70
CA ILE A 219 0.42 3.47 -13.68
C ILE A 219 1.29 4.56 -13.03
N ARG A 220 0.68 5.72 -12.75
CA ARG A 220 1.39 6.80 -12.06
C ARG A 220 1.85 6.36 -10.66
N PRO A 221 3.08 6.74 -10.25
CA PRO A 221 3.59 6.40 -8.93
C PRO A 221 2.71 6.89 -7.77
N ALA A 222 2.03 8.02 -7.94
CA ALA A 222 1.11 8.57 -6.93
C ALA A 222 -0.12 7.68 -6.66
N ASP A 223 -0.46 6.78 -7.59
CA ASP A 223 -1.59 5.86 -7.50
C ASP A 223 -1.18 4.49 -6.93
N LEU A 224 0.13 4.23 -6.83
CA LEU A 224 0.69 2.98 -6.35
C LEU A 224 1.19 3.11 -4.91
N GLY A 225 1.03 2.02 -4.16
CA GLY A 225 1.47 1.88 -2.78
C GLY A 225 2.84 1.20 -2.70
N ALA A 226 2.88 0.11 -1.95
CA ALA A 226 4.01 -0.79 -1.83
C ALA A 226 3.91 -1.96 -2.83
N TYR A 227 5.06 -2.50 -3.22
CA TYR A 227 5.18 -3.83 -3.79
C TYR A 227 5.55 -4.80 -2.65
N VAL A 228 4.59 -5.61 -2.21
CA VAL A 228 4.73 -6.58 -1.12
C VAL A 228 5.21 -7.92 -1.66
N ILE A 229 6.28 -8.46 -1.09
CA ILE A 229 6.85 -9.77 -1.44
C ILE A 229 6.40 -10.79 -0.41
N SER A 230 5.44 -11.64 -0.77
CA SER A 230 5.00 -12.77 0.07
C SER A 230 6.09 -13.83 0.14
N GLN A 231 6.17 -14.57 1.24
CA GLN A 231 7.21 -15.59 1.48
C GLN A 231 8.62 -15.04 1.22
N ALA A 232 8.91 -13.81 1.67
CA ALA A 232 10.25 -13.27 1.59
C ALA A 232 11.16 -13.98 2.60
N GLN A 233 12.32 -14.45 2.15
CA GLN A 233 13.25 -15.25 2.97
C GLN A 233 14.66 -14.66 2.97
N THR A 234 15.08 -14.01 1.87
CA THR A 234 16.46 -13.52 1.72
C THR A 234 16.52 -12.09 1.21
N ALA A 235 17.73 -11.52 1.21
CA ALA A 235 17.98 -10.18 0.69
C ALA A 235 17.84 -10.15 -0.84
N SER A 236 18.20 -11.24 -1.52
CA SER A 236 18.03 -11.35 -2.97
C SER A 236 16.56 -11.26 -3.42
N ASP A 237 15.58 -11.68 -2.60
CA ASP A 237 14.15 -11.51 -2.93
C ASP A 237 13.77 -10.04 -3.13
N VAL A 238 14.26 -9.16 -2.24
CA VAL A 238 13.99 -7.72 -2.32
C VAL A 238 14.69 -7.08 -3.51
N LEU A 239 15.97 -7.41 -3.73
CA LEU A 239 16.75 -6.89 -4.85
C LEU A 239 16.24 -7.42 -6.21
N ALA A 240 15.70 -8.64 -6.26
CA ALA A 240 15.07 -9.21 -7.44
C ALA A 240 13.88 -8.36 -7.92
N VAL A 241 13.01 -7.96 -7.00
CA VAL A 241 11.89 -7.06 -7.32
C VAL A 241 12.39 -5.69 -7.76
N MET A 242 13.44 -5.13 -7.14
CA MET A 242 14.03 -3.87 -7.61
C MET A 242 14.57 -3.98 -9.04
N LEU A 243 15.21 -5.10 -9.39
CA LEU A 243 15.72 -5.32 -10.74
C LEU A 243 14.58 -5.47 -11.75
N LEU A 244 13.52 -6.21 -11.40
CA LEU A 244 12.32 -6.33 -12.25
C LEU A 244 11.61 -4.99 -12.42
N GLN A 245 11.49 -4.16 -11.38
CA GLN A 245 10.99 -2.79 -11.51
C GLN A 245 11.86 -1.95 -12.47
N LYS A 246 13.19 -2.00 -12.30
CA LYS A 246 14.13 -1.28 -13.15
C LYS A 246 14.03 -1.71 -14.62
N GLN A 247 13.82 -3.00 -14.88
CA GLN A 247 13.63 -3.54 -16.23
C GLN A 247 12.48 -2.85 -16.99
N PHE A 248 11.46 -2.36 -16.29
CA PHE A 248 10.34 -1.60 -16.85
C PHE A 248 10.44 -0.09 -16.59
N GLY A 249 11.62 0.42 -16.26
CA GLY A 249 11.88 1.85 -16.09
C GLY A 249 11.46 2.44 -14.74
N MET A 250 11.01 1.62 -13.79
CA MET A 250 10.62 2.07 -12.45
C MET A 250 11.86 2.12 -11.55
N THR A 251 12.45 3.31 -11.37
CA THR A 251 13.70 3.47 -10.62
C THR A 251 13.59 4.55 -9.53
N SER A 252 14.49 4.53 -8.55
CA SER A 252 14.56 5.57 -7.52
C SER A 252 15.03 6.92 -8.10
N LEU A 253 15.77 6.91 -9.22
CA LEU A 253 16.31 8.10 -9.88
C LEU A 253 15.24 8.96 -10.55
N ASN A 254 14.22 8.32 -11.14
CA ASN A 254 13.07 9.01 -11.74
C ASN A 254 11.84 9.08 -10.80
N ASN A 255 12.00 8.68 -9.53
CA ASN A 255 10.93 8.61 -8.52
C ASN A 255 9.73 7.73 -8.91
N ASN A 256 9.91 6.76 -9.82
CA ASN A 256 8.85 5.85 -10.25
C ASN A 256 8.90 4.47 -9.59
N MET A 257 9.94 4.16 -8.81
CA MET A 257 10.05 2.89 -8.09
C MET A 257 9.01 2.80 -6.96
N MET A 258 8.24 1.71 -6.96
CA MET A 258 7.41 1.32 -5.81
C MET A 258 8.29 0.90 -4.64
N ARG A 259 7.86 1.22 -3.42
CA ARG A 259 8.52 0.77 -2.19
C ARG A 259 8.42 -0.75 -2.11
N VAL A 260 9.54 -1.45 -2.02
CA VAL A 260 9.58 -2.91 -1.91
C VAL A 260 9.50 -3.31 -0.43
N VAL A 261 8.53 -4.16 -0.11
CA VAL A 261 8.18 -4.52 1.27
C VAL A 261 8.26 -6.04 1.42
N PRO A 262 9.30 -6.59 2.06
CA PRO A 262 9.33 -8.02 2.38
C PRO A 262 8.25 -8.34 3.41
N LEU A 263 7.53 -9.43 3.18
CA LEU A 263 6.54 -9.98 4.10
C LEU A 263 7.09 -11.28 4.68
N PHE A 264 7.42 -11.26 5.97
CA PHE A 264 7.89 -12.42 6.73
C PHE A 264 6.69 -13.14 7.35
N GLU A 265 6.45 -14.38 6.93
CA GLU A 265 5.20 -15.12 7.19
C GLU A 265 5.39 -16.36 8.06
N THR A 266 6.56 -17.00 8.07
CA THR A 266 6.83 -18.17 8.91
C THR A 266 7.63 -17.80 10.17
N LEU A 267 7.69 -18.72 11.13
CA LEU A 267 8.51 -18.55 12.33
C LEU A 267 9.98 -18.35 11.97
N ASP A 268 10.51 -19.16 11.07
CA ASP A 268 11.92 -19.10 10.66
C ASP A 268 12.21 -17.80 9.90
N ASP A 269 11.31 -17.37 9.02
CA ASP A 269 11.44 -16.08 8.33
C ASP A 269 11.49 -14.91 9.33
N LEU A 270 10.63 -14.92 10.37
CA LEU A 270 10.62 -13.87 11.40
C LEU A 270 11.90 -13.86 12.23
N VAL A 271 12.44 -15.02 12.57
CA VAL A 271 13.71 -15.15 13.30
C VAL A 271 14.88 -14.65 12.46
N ASN A 272 14.88 -14.94 11.16
CA ASN A 272 15.95 -14.57 10.24
C ASN A 272 15.83 -13.12 9.71
N ALA A 273 14.66 -12.50 9.80
CA ALA A 273 14.37 -11.17 9.26
C ALA A 273 15.41 -10.08 9.63
N PRO A 274 15.90 -9.96 10.89
CA PRO A 274 16.94 -8.98 11.22
C PRO A 274 18.24 -9.20 10.43
N GLY A 275 18.63 -10.46 10.19
CA GLY A 275 19.81 -10.79 9.38
C GLY A 275 19.60 -10.44 7.91
N VAL A 276 18.41 -10.70 7.36
CA VAL A 276 18.04 -10.31 5.99
C VAL A 276 18.11 -8.79 5.81
N LEU A 277 17.54 -8.03 6.75
CA LEU A 277 17.60 -6.56 6.72
C LEU A 277 19.03 -6.05 6.87
N HIS A 278 19.85 -6.65 7.74
CA HIS A 278 21.25 -6.29 7.89
C HIS A 278 22.02 -6.44 6.57
N THR A 279 21.82 -7.55 5.87
CA THR A 279 22.41 -7.78 4.54
C THR A 279 21.93 -6.74 3.54
N LEU A 280 20.64 -6.44 3.49
CA LEU A 280 20.08 -5.41 2.59
C LEU A 280 20.64 -4.02 2.86
N PHE A 281 20.68 -3.60 4.12
CA PHE A 281 21.19 -2.28 4.51
C PHE A 281 22.71 -2.16 4.34
N SER A 282 23.42 -3.28 4.24
CA SER A 282 24.85 -3.28 3.90
C SER A 282 25.11 -3.06 2.41
N VAL A 283 24.08 -3.01 1.55
CA VAL A 283 24.20 -2.71 0.11
C VAL A 283 24.00 -1.21 -0.13
N PRO A 284 25.04 -0.41 -0.48
CA PRO A 284 24.90 1.05 -0.58
C PRO A 284 23.88 1.52 -1.62
N LEU A 285 23.78 0.80 -2.75
CA LEU A 285 22.78 1.10 -3.79
C LEU A 285 21.35 0.94 -3.27
N TYR A 286 21.11 -0.05 -2.40
CA TYR A 286 19.82 -0.27 -1.77
C TYR A 286 19.46 0.90 -0.85
N VAL A 287 20.35 1.26 0.08
CA VAL A 287 20.18 2.37 1.02
C VAL A 287 19.90 3.69 0.28
N GLY A 288 20.65 3.97 -0.79
CA GLY A 288 20.43 5.14 -1.63
C GLY A 288 19.06 5.13 -2.33
N ALA A 289 18.60 3.96 -2.80
CA ALA A 289 17.32 3.82 -3.47
C ALA A 289 16.12 4.01 -2.54
N VAL A 290 16.20 3.52 -1.29
CA VAL A 290 15.13 3.64 -0.30
C VAL A 290 15.13 4.96 0.48
N LYS A 291 16.17 5.80 0.29
CA LYS A 291 16.29 7.16 0.85
C LYS A 291 16.06 7.20 2.37
N GLY A 292 16.67 6.24 3.09
CA GLY A 292 16.61 6.16 4.54
C GLY A 292 15.29 5.62 5.11
N LYS A 293 14.39 5.06 4.31
CA LYS A 293 13.09 4.55 4.78
C LYS A 293 12.83 3.12 4.31
N GLN A 294 12.57 2.21 5.25
CA GLN A 294 12.19 0.84 4.94
C GLN A 294 10.80 0.53 5.51
N GLU A 295 10.00 -0.21 4.77
CA GLU A 295 8.78 -0.80 5.30
C GLU A 295 8.88 -2.33 5.27
N VAL A 296 8.45 -3.00 6.35
CA VAL A 296 8.44 -4.46 6.47
C VAL A 296 7.04 -4.90 6.85
N MET A 297 6.52 -5.92 6.18
CA MET A 297 5.22 -6.49 6.53
C MET A 297 5.40 -7.72 7.42
N VAL A 298 4.56 -7.82 8.45
CA VAL A 298 4.57 -8.94 9.41
C VAL A 298 3.28 -9.74 9.28
N GLY A 299 3.39 -11.03 8.95
CA GLY A 299 2.26 -11.94 8.76
C GLY A 299 1.80 -12.57 10.07
N TYR A 300 0.68 -12.13 10.65
CA TYR A 300 0.16 -12.69 11.91
C TYR A 300 -0.57 -14.02 11.76
N SER A 301 -1.46 -14.12 10.77
CA SER A 301 -2.22 -15.36 10.57
C SER A 301 -1.33 -16.46 10.01
N ASP A 302 -0.44 -16.13 9.08
CA ASP A 302 0.44 -17.11 8.44
C ASP A 302 1.47 -17.69 9.42
N SER A 303 2.08 -16.86 10.28
CA SER A 303 3.02 -17.35 11.30
C SER A 303 2.30 -18.17 12.38
N ALA A 304 1.08 -17.77 12.75
CA ALA A 304 0.25 -18.57 13.65
C ALA A 304 -0.19 -19.90 13.01
N LYS A 305 -0.40 -19.95 11.68
CA LYS A 305 -0.68 -21.19 10.95
C LYS A 305 0.56 -22.10 10.94
N ASP A 306 1.75 -21.52 10.84
CA ASP A 306 3.04 -22.24 10.82
C ASP A 306 3.41 -22.82 12.20
N ALA A 307 3.34 -22.01 13.26
CA ALA A 307 3.93 -22.34 14.57
C ALA A 307 2.94 -22.31 15.75
N GLY A 308 1.65 -22.07 15.50
CA GLY A 308 0.67 -21.83 16.55
C GLY A 308 0.72 -20.39 17.07
N ARG A 309 -0.40 -19.93 17.65
CA ARG A 309 -0.60 -18.50 17.94
C ARG A 309 0.39 -17.92 18.94
N LEU A 310 0.70 -18.65 20.01
CA LEU A 310 1.53 -18.12 21.10
C LEU A 310 2.98 -17.96 20.64
N ALA A 311 3.56 -19.00 20.05
CA ALA A 311 4.91 -18.96 19.50
C ALA A 311 5.06 -17.87 18.43
N ALA A 312 4.08 -17.77 17.52
CA ALA A 312 4.06 -16.71 16.52
C ALA A 312 4.04 -15.31 17.15
N CYS A 313 3.17 -15.04 18.13
CA CYS A 313 3.13 -13.73 18.79
C CYS A 313 4.45 -13.39 19.51
N TRP A 314 5.11 -14.37 20.13
CA TRP A 314 6.40 -14.15 20.78
C TRP A 314 7.52 -13.86 19.77
N ALA A 315 7.57 -14.62 18.68
CA ALA A 315 8.53 -14.40 17.59
C ALA A 315 8.32 -13.04 16.92
N GLN A 316 7.07 -12.62 16.72
CA GLN A 316 6.75 -11.31 16.18
C GLN A 316 7.20 -10.16 17.10
N TYR A 317 7.04 -10.32 18.41
CA TYR A 317 7.50 -9.33 19.38
C TYR A 317 9.02 -9.15 19.29
N ASN A 318 9.77 -10.25 19.42
CA ASN A 318 11.23 -10.22 19.39
C ASN A 318 11.80 -9.76 18.03
N SER A 319 11.24 -10.25 16.93
CA SER A 319 11.72 -9.90 15.58
C SER A 319 11.51 -8.42 15.27
N GLN A 320 10.39 -7.82 15.69
CA GLN A 320 10.17 -6.37 15.53
C GLN A 320 11.17 -5.53 16.35
N GLU A 321 11.51 -5.93 17.57
CA GLU A 321 12.57 -5.28 18.36
C GLU A 321 13.91 -5.35 17.63
N LEU A 322 14.32 -6.55 17.21
CA LEU A 322 15.62 -6.78 16.56
C LEU A 322 15.72 -6.10 15.18
N MET A 323 14.66 -6.13 14.39
CA MET A 323 14.60 -5.41 13.11
C MET A 323 14.69 -3.89 13.32
N SER A 324 14.03 -3.34 14.34
CA SER A 324 14.10 -1.91 14.66
C SER A 324 15.50 -1.49 15.11
N GLN A 325 16.15 -2.31 15.94
CA GLN A 325 17.55 -2.12 16.34
C GLN A 325 18.48 -2.16 15.12
N CYS A 326 18.31 -3.15 14.24
CA CYS A 326 19.07 -3.26 12.99
C CYS A 326 18.91 -2.02 12.12
N ALA A 327 17.68 -1.55 11.90
CA ALA A 327 17.41 -0.36 11.11
C ALA A 327 18.04 0.90 11.73
N SER A 328 17.95 1.05 13.06
CA SER A 328 18.58 2.16 13.78
C SER A 328 20.11 2.19 13.62
N LEU A 329 20.77 1.03 13.62
CA LEU A 329 22.23 0.94 13.41
C LEU A 329 22.66 1.45 12.03
N HIS A 330 21.79 1.30 11.03
CA HIS A 330 22.02 1.74 9.65
C HIS A 330 21.42 3.12 9.33
N GLY A 331 20.85 3.82 10.31
CA GLY A 331 20.18 5.11 10.10
C GLY A 331 18.93 5.01 9.22
N ILE A 332 18.29 3.84 9.18
CA ILE A 332 17.07 3.58 8.42
C ILE A 332 15.85 3.74 9.33
N GLU A 333 14.89 4.53 8.85
CA GLU A 333 13.58 4.67 9.45
C GLU A 333 12.69 3.48 9.04
N LEU A 334 12.42 2.57 9.99
CA LEU A 334 11.61 1.39 9.76
C LEU A 334 10.12 1.67 10.04
N THR A 335 9.23 1.18 9.17
CA THR A 335 7.78 1.16 9.38
C THR A 335 7.27 -0.27 9.29
N PHE A 336 6.50 -0.72 10.27
CA PHE A 336 5.84 -2.02 10.20
C PHE A 336 4.48 -1.91 9.52
N PHE A 337 4.24 -2.82 8.57
CA PHE A 337 2.95 -3.08 7.98
C PHE A 337 2.33 -4.33 8.61
N HIS A 338 1.33 -4.12 9.45
CA HIS A 338 0.70 -5.20 10.21
C HIS A 338 -0.34 -5.95 9.34
N GLY A 339 -0.06 -7.23 9.07
CA GLY A 339 -0.92 -8.12 8.26
C GLY A 339 -2.18 -8.61 8.96
N LYS A 340 -2.95 -9.46 8.26
CA LYS A 340 -4.23 -10.01 8.72
C LYS A 340 -4.08 -10.82 10.03
N GLY A 341 -5.02 -10.63 10.96
CA GLY A 341 -5.26 -11.54 12.09
C GLY A 341 -4.48 -11.25 13.37
N GLY A 342 -3.71 -10.16 13.42
CA GLY A 342 -3.22 -9.61 14.69
C GLY A 342 -4.37 -9.15 15.59
N THR A 343 -4.10 -8.96 16.88
CA THR A 343 -5.04 -8.35 17.84
C THR A 343 -5.53 -6.97 17.39
N VAL A 344 -4.73 -6.28 16.57
CA VAL A 344 -4.99 -4.95 15.98
C VAL A 344 -6.09 -4.97 14.90
N GLY A 345 -6.24 -6.05 14.13
CA GLY A 345 -7.11 -6.09 12.94
C GLY A 345 -8.60 -6.25 13.23
N ARG A 346 -9.02 -6.30 14.51
CA ARG A 346 -10.39 -6.56 14.95
C ARG A 346 -11.10 -5.28 15.42
N GLY A 347 -11.06 -4.21 14.61
CA GLY A 347 -11.45 -2.83 14.92
C GLY A 347 -12.73 -2.54 15.73
N GLY A 348 -12.89 -1.28 16.12
CA GLY A 348 -14.07 -0.77 16.85
C GLY A 348 -14.12 -1.11 18.36
N ASN A 349 -13.15 -1.86 18.89
CA ASN A 349 -13.09 -2.28 20.29
C ASN A 349 -11.95 -1.55 21.04
N PRO A 350 -12.12 -1.14 22.32
CA PRO A 350 -11.03 -0.73 23.23
C PRO A 350 -9.76 -1.61 23.17
N SER A 351 -9.90 -2.88 22.77
CA SER A 351 -8.80 -3.79 22.49
C SER A 351 -7.82 -3.30 21.42
N VAL A 352 -8.25 -2.54 20.40
CA VAL A 352 -7.34 -2.02 19.35
C VAL A 352 -6.36 -1.00 19.93
N TYR A 353 -6.85 -0.06 20.74
CA TYR A 353 -6.00 0.88 21.45
C TYR A 353 -4.93 0.14 22.26
N ARG A 354 -5.35 -0.85 23.07
CA ARG A 354 -4.42 -1.65 23.89
C ARG A 354 -3.44 -2.45 23.04
N ALA A 355 -3.91 -3.01 21.91
CA ALA A 355 -3.07 -3.78 21.00
C ALA A 355 -1.98 -2.92 20.35
N ILE A 356 -2.32 -1.69 19.95
CA ILE A 356 -1.33 -0.72 19.44
C ILE A 356 -0.31 -0.39 20.53
N MET A 357 -0.80 -0.03 21.73
CA MET A 357 0.05 0.29 22.87
C MET A 357 0.92 -0.87 23.37
N SER A 358 0.62 -2.13 22.99
CA SER A 358 1.38 -3.32 23.36
C SER A 358 2.44 -3.74 22.34
N HIS A 359 2.62 -3.00 21.24
CA HIS A 359 3.74 -3.27 20.33
C HIS A 359 5.07 -3.04 21.05
N PRO A 360 6.16 -3.70 20.58
CA PRO A 360 7.45 -3.47 21.19
C PRO A 360 7.87 -1.99 21.10
N PRO A 361 8.64 -1.50 22.07
CA PRO A 361 9.02 -0.09 22.14
C PRO A 361 9.80 0.34 20.89
N GLY A 362 9.54 1.54 20.39
CA GLY A 362 10.28 2.10 19.24
C GLY A 362 9.93 1.48 17.89
N THR A 363 8.82 0.75 17.77
CA THR A 363 8.38 0.12 16.51
C THR A 363 7.31 0.93 15.77
N ILE A 364 6.57 1.81 16.45
CA ILE A 364 5.49 2.62 15.85
C ILE A 364 6.03 3.99 15.40
N ASN A 365 6.71 4.75 16.28
CA ASN A 365 7.39 6.02 15.93
C ASN A 365 6.54 6.97 15.07
N GLY A 366 5.27 7.13 15.42
CA GLY A 366 4.32 8.00 14.71
C GLY A 366 3.79 7.46 13.37
N ARG A 367 4.17 6.24 12.96
CA ARG A 367 3.71 5.60 11.73
C ARG A 367 3.05 4.26 12.03
N PHE A 368 1.82 4.11 11.60
CA PHE A 368 1.07 2.88 11.80
C PHE A 368 0.36 2.48 10.52
N ARG A 369 0.73 1.33 9.97
CA ARG A 369 0.12 0.76 8.77
C ARG A 369 -0.44 -0.61 9.12
N VAL A 370 -1.74 -0.81 8.92
CA VAL A 370 -2.43 -2.05 9.27
C VAL A 370 -3.37 -2.48 8.15
N THR A 371 -3.53 -3.79 7.99
CA THR A 371 -4.52 -4.39 7.10
C THR A 371 -5.89 -4.38 7.77
N GLU A 372 -6.83 -3.62 7.22
CA GLU A 372 -8.25 -3.73 7.59
C GLU A 372 -8.87 -4.95 6.91
N GLN A 373 -9.42 -5.85 7.71
CA GLN A 373 -10.03 -7.09 7.22
C GLN A 373 -11.37 -6.80 6.52
N GLY A 374 -11.62 -7.44 5.38
CA GLY A 374 -12.86 -7.26 4.61
C GLY A 374 -14.11 -7.52 5.45
N GLU A 375 -14.08 -8.58 6.27
CA GLU A 375 -15.14 -8.94 7.22
C GLU A 375 -15.38 -7.88 8.32
N MET A 376 -14.38 -7.02 8.60
CA MET A 376 -14.44 -5.98 9.62
C MET A 376 -14.81 -4.60 9.07
N ILE A 377 -14.79 -4.39 7.74
CA ILE A 377 -15.03 -3.06 7.14
C ILE A 377 -16.39 -2.50 7.53
N ALA A 378 -17.46 -3.30 7.47
CA ALA A 378 -18.79 -2.85 7.85
C ALA A 378 -18.85 -2.48 9.34
N GLN A 379 -18.20 -3.25 10.20
CA GLN A 379 -18.12 -2.97 11.64
C GLN A 379 -17.31 -1.71 11.93
N ASN A 380 -16.21 -1.46 11.22
CA ASN A 380 -15.27 -0.38 11.54
C ASN A 380 -15.63 0.95 10.85
N PHE A 381 -16.29 0.88 9.69
CA PHE A 381 -16.52 2.03 8.81
C PHE A 381 -17.93 2.09 8.21
N GLY A 382 -18.85 1.19 8.58
CA GLY A 382 -20.20 1.11 8.01
C GLY A 382 -21.12 2.29 8.34
N ALA A 383 -20.82 3.05 9.40
CA ALA A 383 -21.52 4.28 9.76
C ALA A 383 -20.51 5.39 10.10
N LYS A 384 -20.86 6.66 9.81
CA LYS A 384 -19.96 7.81 9.99
C LYS A 384 -19.43 7.95 11.42
N SER A 385 -20.31 7.81 12.43
CA SER A 385 -19.93 7.91 13.85
C SER A 385 -18.96 6.79 14.27
N ILE A 386 -19.16 5.59 13.72
CA ILE A 386 -18.29 4.44 13.96
C ILE A 386 -16.93 4.63 13.28
N ALA A 387 -16.94 5.04 12.01
CA ALA A 387 -15.72 5.36 11.26
C ALA A 387 -14.87 6.42 11.98
N GLN A 388 -15.51 7.48 12.48
CA GLN A 388 -14.84 8.51 13.26
C GLN A 388 -14.22 7.93 14.53
N ARG A 389 -14.98 7.17 15.33
CA ARG A 389 -14.46 6.53 16.55
C ARG A 389 -13.30 5.57 16.26
N THR A 390 -13.36 4.83 15.16
CA THR A 390 -12.27 3.95 14.73
C THR A 390 -11.00 4.75 14.44
N LEU A 391 -11.10 5.83 13.66
CA LEU A 391 -9.97 6.71 13.36
C LEU A 391 -9.44 7.40 14.62
N ASP A 392 -10.31 7.92 15.49
CA ASP A 392 -9.94 8.52 16.77
C ASP A 392 -9.14 7.54 17.64
N THR A 393 -9.53 6.26 17.64
CA THR A 393 -8.84 5.20 18.40
C THR A 393 -7.44 4.96 17.86
N TYR A 394 -7.28 4.83 16.54
CA TYR A 394 -5.96 4.68 15.91
C TYR A 394 -5.07 5.90 16.18
N THR A 395 -5.57 7.10 15.91
CA THR A 395 -4.83 8.34 16.13
C THR A 395 -4.42 8.50 17.60
N SER A 396 -5.36 8.28 18.53
CA SER A 396 -5.07 8.40 19.97
C SER A 396 -4.01 7.41 20.43
N ALA A 397 -4.04 6.17 19.94
CA ALA A 397 -3.04 5.16 20.31
C ALA A 397 -1.65 5.52 19.77
N VAL A 398 -1.55 5.87 18.47
CA VAL A 398 -0.28 6.24 17.84
C VAL A 398 0.31 7.50 18.48
N CYS A 399 -0.51 8.51 18.77
CA CYS A 399 -0.05 9.70 19.47
C CYS A 399 0.39 9.40 20.90
N ARG A 400 -0.36 8.55 21.64
CA ARG A 400 -0.03 8.22 23.03
C ARG A 400 1.24 7.38 23.14
N GLU A 401 1.50 6.49 22.18
CA GLU A 401 2.67 5.63 22.15
C GLU A 401 3.96 6.46 22.24
N ALA A 402 4.06 7.56 21.50
CA ALA A 402 5.21 8.47 21.51
C ALA A 402 5.54 9.10 22.88
N PHE A 403 4.57 9.14 23.82
CA PHE A 403 4.75 9.70 25.16
C PHE A 403 4.68 8.65 26.27
N THR A 404 4.62 7.37 25.91
CA THR A 404 4.49 6.29 26.88
C THR A 404 5.85 5.66 27.15
N LYS A 405 6.28 5.68 28.41
CA LYS A 405 7.43 4.89 28.84
C LYS A 405 7.01 3.42 28.91
N HIS A 406 7.47 2.63 27.95
CA HIS A 406 7.20 1.21 27.93
C HIS A 406 8.00 0.46 29.00
N VAL A 407 7.41 -0.63 29.50
CA VAL A 407 8.10 -1.55 30.42
C VAL A 407 8.78 -2.61 29.59
N GLU A 408 10.12 -2.59 29.59
CA GLU A 408 10.92 -3.63 28.96
C GLU A 408 10.69 -4.99 29.64
N PRO A 409 10.41 -6.08 28.90
CA PRO A 409 10.28 -7.40 29.48
C PRO A 409 11.58 -7.82 30.19
N SER A 410 11.45 -8.21 31.46
CA SER A 410 12.59 -8.73 32.24
C SER A 410 13.19 -9.98 31.61
N ALA A 411 14.47 -10.25 31.87
CA ALA A 411 15.13 -11.49 31.41
C ALA A 411 14.37 -12.75 31.86
N ALA A 412 13.80 -12.75 33.07
CA ALA A 412 12.98 -13.85 33.57
C ALA A 412 11.71 -14.06 32.72
N TRP A 413 11.02 -12.97 32.34
CA TRP A 413 9.85 -13.05 31.46
C TRP A 413 10.22 -13.49 30.05
N ARG A 414 11.31 -12.98 29.47
CA ARG A 414 11.79 -13.40 28.15
C ARG A 414 12.12 -14.89 28.14
N ASN A 415 12.86 -15.37 29.15
CA ASN A 415 13.18 -16.80 29.29
C ASN A 415 11.93 -17.67 29.44
N GLN A 416 10.95 -17.21 30.22
CA GLN A 416 9.70 -17.95 30.38
C GLN A 416 8.88 -17.96 29.09
N MET A 417 8.79 -16.83 28.39
CA MET A 417 8.08 -16.75 27.10
C MET A 417 8.73 -17.61 26.02
N SER A 418 10.07 -17.71 25.99
CA SER A 418 10.77 -18.62 25.08
C SER A 418 10.42 -20.08 25.35
N LYS A 419 10.41 -20.51 26.61
CA LYS A 419 9.97 -21.88 26.98
C LYS A 419 8.54 -22.16 26.57
N ILE A 420 7.62 -21.24 26.85
CA ILE A 420 6.19 -21.40 26.48
C ILE A 420 6.06 -21.44 24.94
N SER A 421 6.80 -20.59 24.23
CA SER A 421 6.84 -20.57 22.77
C SER A 421 7.29 -21.92 22.21
N GLU A 422 8.41 -22.47 22.69
CA GLU A 422 8.94 -23.77 22.26
C GLU A 422 7.94 -24.90 22.49
N THR A 423 7.41 -25.03 23.72
CA THR A 423 6.43 -26.08 24.05
C THR A 423 5.14 -25.92 23.23
N SER A 424 4.57 -24.71 23.14
CA SER A 424 3.33 -24.49 22.40
C SER A 424 3.47 -24.75 20.89
N CYS A 425 4.64 -24.44 20.32
CA CYS A 425 4.94 -24.71 18.91
C CYS A 425 5.06 -26.22 18.65
N ALA A 426 5.78 -26.93 19.52
CA ALA A 426 5.92 -28.38 19.42
C ALA A 426 4.55 -29.08 19.50
N ASP A 427 3.74 -28.74 20.50
CA ASP A 427 2.39 -29.31 20.66
C ASP A 427 1.48 -29.01 19.47
N TYR A 428 1.52 -27.76 18.95
CA TYR A 428 0.75 -27.37 17.78
C TYR A 428 1.17 -28.14 16.52
N ARG A 429 2.49 -28.22 16.25
CA ARG A 429 3.02 -28.91 15.06
C ARG A 429 2.79 -30.42 15.15
N HIS A 430 2.93 -31.02 16.33
CA HIS A 430 2.61 -32.42 16.56
C HIS A 430 1.16 -32.74 16.14
N LEU A 431 0.19 -31.92 16.57
CA LEU A 431 -1.21 -32.13 16.18
C LEU A 431 -1.49 -31.80 14.71
N VAL A 432 -0.99 -30.67 14.20
CA VAL A 432 -1.42 -30.14 12.89
C VAL A 432 -0.63 -30.72 11.71
N ARG A 433 0.62 -31.12 11.94
CA ARG A 433 1.53 -31.64 10.90
C ARG A 433 1.82 -33.13 11.06
N GLU A 434 2.08 -33.58 12.28
CA GLU A 434 2.60 -34.92 12.51
C GLU A 434 1.50 -35.97 12.68
N GLU A 435 0.36 -35.63 13.31
CA GLU A 435 -0.78 -36.54 13.47
C GLU A 435 -1.44 -36.85 12.11
N PRO A 436 -1.33 -38.08 11.59
CA PRO A 436 -1.77 -38.40 10.23
C PRO A 436 -3.27 -38.26 10.02
N ARG A 437 -4.07 -38.36 11.10
CA ARG A 437 -5.54 -38.25 11.04
C ARG A 437 -6.06 -36.82 11.08
N PHE A 438 -5.20 -35.83 11.31
CA PHE A 438 -5.62 -34.44 11.47
C PHE A 438 -6.32 -33.91 10.21
N VAL A 439 -5.70 -34.05 9.03
CA VAL A 439 -6.28 -33.53 7.77
C VAL A 439 -7.61 -34.22 7.42
N PRO A 440 -7.74 -35.57 7.49
CA PRO A 440 -9.03 -36.23 7.34
C PRO A 440 -10.09 -35.72 8.33
N TYR A 441 -9.74 -35.60 9.61
CA TYR A 441 -10.65 -35.09 10.64
C TYR A 441 -11.08 -33.64 10.33
N PHE A 442 -10.13 -32.75 10.04
CA PHE A 442 -10.39 -31.34 9.75
C PHE A 442 -11.34 -31.15 8.57
N ARG A 443 -11.19 -31.93 7.49
CA ARG A 443 -12.08 -31.88 6.33
C ARG A 443 -13.48 -32.43 6.60
N GLN A 444 -13.64 -33.32 7.56
CA GLN A 444 -14.95 -33.85 7.97
C GLN A 444 -15.63 -32.97 9.00
N ALA A 445 -14.86 -32.37 9.91
CA ALA A 445 -15.39 -31.57 11.02
C ALA A 445 -15.65 -30.10 10.63
N THR A 446 -15.13 -29.63 9.49
CA THR A 446 -15.22 -28.22 9.06
C THR A 446 -15.67 -28.12 7.60
N PRO A 447 -16.29 -27.00 7.19
CA PRO A 447 -16.73 -26.80 5.81
C PRO A 447 -15.60 -26.34 4.87
N GLU A 448 -14.34 -26.77 5.10
CA GLU A 448 -13.18 -26.28 4.33
C GLU A 448 -13.32 -26.54 2.83
N LEU A 449 -13.78 -27.75 2.48
CA LEU A 449 -13.93 -28.15 1.08
C LEU A 449 -15.10 -27.41 0.40
N GLU A 450 -16.20 -27.23 1.12
CA GLU A 450 -17.36 -26.48 0.66
C GLU A 450 -17.01 -25.01 0.45
N LEU A 451 -16.30 -24.39 1.40
CA LEU A 451 -15.85 -22.99 1.27
C LEU A 451 -14.92 -22.78 0.07
N GLY A 452 -14.07 -23.75 -0.25
CA GLY A 452 -13.23 -23.68 -1.45
C GLY A 452 -13.96 -23.95 -2.78
N SER A 453 -15.12 -24.59 -2.72
CA SER A 453 -15.96 -24.90 -3.89
C SER A 453 -16.97 -23.80 -4.20
N LEU A 454 -17.33 -22.99 -3.21
CA LEU A 454 -18.24 -21.86 -3.37
C LEU A 454 -17.50 -20.61 -3.86
N ASN A 455 -18.18 -19.79 -4.67
CA ASN A 455 -17.65 -18.52 -5.16
C ASN A 455 -17.75 -17.40 -4.10
N ILE A 456 -17.24 -17.66 -2.90
CA ILE A 456 -17.23 -16.70 -1.77
C ILE A 456 -15.97 -15.82 -1.81
N GLY A 457 -14.85 -16.36 -2.32
CA GLY A 457 -13.59 -15.63 -2.48
C GLY A 457 -13.12 -15.62 -3.93
N SER A 458 -12.39 -14.57 -4.32
CA SER A 458 -11.78 -14.46 -5.66
C SER A 458 -10.49 -15.28 -5.82
N ARG A 459 -10.02 -15.92 -4.75
CA ARG A 459 -8.78 -16.71 -4.71
C ARG A 459 -9.09 -18.20 -4.56
N PRO A 460 -8.32 -19.10 -5.20
CA PRO A 460 -8.41 -20.53 -4.93
C PRO A 460 -8.07 -20.83 -3.45
N ALA A 461 -8.77 -21.79 -2.84
CA ALA A 461 -8.63 -22.12 -1.41
C ALA A 461 -7.30 -22.79 -1.03
N LYS A 462 -6.59 -23.41 -1.99
CA LYS A 462 -5.26 -24.04 -1.80
C LYS A 462 -4.35 -23.73 -2.97
N ARG A 463 -3.04 -23.65 -2.74
CA ARG A 463 -2.03 -23.50 -3.80
C ARG A 463 -1.71 -24.85 -4.45
N LYS A 464 -1.79 -25.95 -3.67
CA LYS A 464 -1.75 -27.33 -4.19
C LYS A 464 -3.02 -28.12 -3.82
N PRO A 465 -3.85 -28.56 -4.79
CA PRO A 465 -5.12 -29.25 -4.53
C PRO A 465 -5.01 -30.54 -3.69
N LYS A 466 -3.87 -31.25 -3.78
CA LYS A 466 -3.57 -32.48 -3.03
C LYS A 466 -2.70 -32.26 -1.78
N GLY A 467 -2.40 -31.01 -1.43
CA GLY A 467 -1.48 -30.71 -0.35
C GLY A 467 -2.08 -30.81 1.06
N GLY A 468 -1.20 -30.79 2.06
CA GLY A 468 -1.54 -30.70 3.49
C GLY A 468 -1.90 -29.28 3.92
N ILE A 469 -1.83 -28.97 5.21
CA ILE A 469 -2.14 -27.63 5.76
C ILE A 469 -1.10 -26.56 5.37
N GLU A 470 0.10 -27.02 5.02
CA GLU A 470 1.20 -26.20 4.52
C GLU A 470 0.99 -25.73 3.06
N SER A 471 -0.07 -26.19 2.39
CA SER A 471 -0.26 -26.10 0.93
C SER A 471 -1.28 -25.06 0.45
#